data_AF-A0A4S4LQU5-F1
#
_entry.id   AF-A0A4S4LQU5-F1
#
_cell.length_a   1.000
_cell.length_b   1.000
_cell.length_c   1.000
_cell.angle_alpha   90.00
_cell.angle_beta   90.00
_cell.angle_gamma   90.00
#
_symmetry.space_group_name_H-M   'P 1'
#
loop_
_entity.id
_entity.type
_entity.pdbx_description
1 polymer ?
#
loop_
_entity_poly.entity_id
_entity_poly.type
_entity_poly.pdbx_seq_one_letter_code
_entity_poly.pdbx_strand_id
1 'polypeptide(L)'
;MASSKKKGGSKSGHVKEMEREIEKLKKQLQKEKKLRKKLAPMSHKNQPVLIPRPKGSAGDLKRGFSLIKEMELDSSEEKQDLYASIQRWVRKFMNHAGMDLELHYSRQPTDKLAKVFKVARDMFPILGNFQNDWATAEYVKQYLNNHRKHAKKTEQTKRQVLARVAKLAQNGNNEDDEQNEDENGATDECTMELEVELSSAVDEEDRSDEAGSSGTGSDSD
;
A
#
# COMPACT_ATOMS: atom_id res chain seq x y z
N MET A 1 -39.90 63.46 33.48
CA MET A 1 -39.06 62.88 32.41
C MET A 1 -37.93 62.09 33.06
N ALA A 2 -37.99 60.76 33.00
CA ALA A 2 -36.95 59.87 33.53
C ALA A 2 -35.84 59.71 32.48
N SER A 3 -34.58 59.96 32.85
CA SER A 3 -33.44 59.78 31.94
C SER A 3 -32.48 58.72 32.49
N SER A 4 -32.56 57.55 31.85
CA SER A 4 -31.64 56.43 31.97
C SER A 4 -30.28 56.78 31.36
N LYS A 5 -29.15 56.50 32.04
CA LYS A 5 -27.90 56.21 31.30
C LYS A 5 -26.86 55.37 32.07
N LYS A 6 -26.85 54.10 31.68
CA LYS A 6 -25.72 53.18 31.40
C LYS A 6 -24.53 53.09 32.38
N LYS A 7 -24.52 51.99 33.14
CA LYS A 7 -23.33 51.28 33.63
C LYS A 7 -22.41 50.90 32.45
N GLY A 8 -21.16 51.36 32.44
CA GLY A 8 -20.18 51.05 31.36
C GLY A 8 -18.73 50.81 31.82
N GLY A 9 -18.45 50.73 33.13
CA GLY A 9 -17.07 50.74 33.64
C GLY A 9 -16.36 49.37 33.77
N SER A 10 -17.10 48.25 33.73
CA SER A 10 -16.54 46.96 34.18
C SER A 10 -15.72 46.20 33.12
N LYS A 11 -15.94 46.47 31.82
CA LYS A 11 -15.26 45.76 30.73
C LYS A 11 -13.79 46.16 30.54
N SER A 12 -13.43 47.41 30.85
CA SER A 12 -12.07 47.95 30.61
C SER A 12 -11.01 47.36 31.54
N GLY A 13 -11.37 47.08 32.80
CA GLY A 13 -10.46 46.43 33.76
C GLY A 13 -10.17 44.98 33.40
N HIS A 14 -11.21 44.23 33.03
CA HIS A 14 -11.10 42.82 32.66
C HIS A 14 -10.29 42.61 31.37
N VAL A 15 -10.44 43.52 30.40
CA VAL A 15 -9.63 43.49 29.17
C VAL A 15 -8.15 43.72 29.47
N LYS A 16 -7.81 44.67 30.34
CA LYS A 16 -6.42 44.90 30.76
C LYS A 16 -5.81 43.73 31.54
N GLU A 17 -6.63 43.00 32.29
CA GLU A 17 -6.22 41.81 33.01
C GLU A 17 -5.95 40.64 32.04
N MET A 18 -6.83 40.43 31.06
CA MET A 18 -6.62 39.44 29.98
C MET A 18 -5.39 39.76 29.13
N GLU A 19 -5.13 41.03 28.82
CA GLU A 19 -3.93 41.44 28.08
C GLU A 19 -2.63 41.08 28.83
N ARG A 20 -2.60 41.27 30.16
CA ARG A 20 -1.46 40.88 30.99
C ARG A 20 -1.28 39.36 31.04
N GLU A 21 -2.36 38.61 31.06
CA GLU A 21 -2.32 37.15 31.05
C GLU A 21 -1.82 36.60 29.70
N ILE A 22 -2.28 37.18 28.58
CA ILE A 22 -1.79 36.85 27.24
C ILE A 22 -0.28 37.13 27.11
N GLU A 23 0.20 38.26 27.63
CA GLU A 23 1.62 38.62 27.64
C GLU A 23 2.45 37.59 28.45
N LYS A 24 1.94 37.17 29.61
CA LYS A 24 2.58 36.19 30.49
C LYS A 24 2.64 34.80 29.85
N LEU A 25 1.54 34.35 29.25
CA LEU A 25 1.46 33.07 28.55
C LEU A 25 2.37 33.04 27.31
N LYS A 26 2.43 34.12 26.53
CA LYS A 26 3.37 34.24 25.40
C LYS A 26 4.82 34.13 25.85
N LYS A 27 5.20 34.76 26.98
CA LYS A 27 6.54 34.64 27.55
C LYS A 27 6.86 33.22 28.02
N GLN A 28 5.92 32.53 28.66
CA GLN A 28 6.09 31.14 29.06
C GLN A 28 6.29 30.22 27.84
N LEU A 29 5.44 30.38 26.82
CA LEU A 29 5.50 29.59 25.59
C LEU A 29 6.81 29.82 24.84
N GLN A 30 7.35 31.05 24.82
CA GLN A 30 8.67 31.32 24.26
C GLN A 30 9.81 30.70 25.09
N LYS A 31 9.73 30.74 26.42
CA LYS A 31 10.72 30.10 27.29
C LYS A 31 10.71 28.58 27.09
N GLU A 32 9.53 27.97 27.02
CA GLU A 32 9.37 26.54 26.80
C GLU A 32 9.82 26.13 25.39
N LYS A 33 9.52 26.90 24.34
CA LYS A 33 10.06 26.67 23.00
C LYS A 33 11.59 26.76 22.97
N LYS A 34 12.18 27.74 23.67
CA LYS A 34 13.65 27.85 23.79
C LYS A 34 14.23 26.68 24.58
N LEU A 35 13.57 26.23 25.64
CA LEU A 35 13.98 25.08 26.44
C LEU A 35 13.87 23.79 25.62
N ARG A 36 12.75 23.55 24.94
CA ARG A 36 12.56 22.44 24.00
C ARG A 36 13.55 22.47 22.84
N LYS A 37 13.95 23.64 22.34
CA LYS A 37 14.98 23.75 21.30
C LYS A 37 16.39 23.46 21.84
N LYS A 38 16.64 23.71 23.13
CA LYS A 38 17.90 23.37 23.82
C LYS A 38 17.95 21.92 24.31
N LEU A 39 16.80 21.36 24.67
CA LEU A 39 16.61 19.97 25.13
C LEU A 39 16.30 19.01 23.98
N ALA A 40 15.89 19.54 22.82
CA ALA A 40 15.91 18.78 21.58
C ALA A 40 17.36 18.33 21.42
N PRO A 41 17.61 17.01 21.31
CA PRO A 41 18.96 16.53 21.11
C PRO A 41 19.50 17.25 19.87
N MET A 42 20.65 17.91 20.01
CA MET A 42 21.51 18.22 18.88
C MET A 42 21.98 16.89 18.31
N SER A 43 21.08 16.17 17.63
CA SER A 43 21.33 14.90 16.96
C SER A 43 21.99 15.20 15.62
N HIS A 44 23.20 15.74 15.69
CA HIS A 44 24.16 15.61 14.61
C HIS A 44 25.04 14.42 15.02
N LYS A 45 24.76 13.23 14.44
CA LYS A 45 25.57 11.96 14.46
C LYS A 45 24.92 10.67 15.00
N ASN A 46 23.60 10.58 15.15
CA ASN A 46 22.93 9.27 15.14
C ASN A 46 22.22 9.07 13.81
N GLN A 47 22.99 8.98 12.72
CA GLN A 47 22.45 8.32 11.53
C GLN A 47 22.19 6.87 11.95
N PRO A 48 20.96 6.34 11.83
CA PRO A 48 20.71 4.94 12.14
C PRO A 48 21.71 4.10 11.34
N VAL A 49 22.39 3.17 12.01
CA VAL A 49 23.31 2.24 11.35
C VAL A 49 22.47 1.45 10.35
N LEU A 50 22.66 1.73 9.06
CA LEU A 50 21.90 1.08 8.00
C LEU A 50 22.38 -0.37 7.86
N ILE A 51 21.44 -1.30 7.83
CA ILE A 51 21.71 -2.74 7.67
C ILE A 51 22.13 -2.97 6.21
N PRO A 52 23.36 -3.43 5.95
CA PRO A 52 23.83 -3.67 4.58
C PRO A 52 23.12 -4.87 3.96
N ARG A 53 23.06 -4.89 2.62
CA ARG A 53 22.47 -6.01 1.88
C ARG A 53 23.40 -7.24 1.95
N PRO A 54 22.89 -8.44 2.25
CA PRO A 54 23.69 -9.66 2.17
C PRO A 54 24.13 -9.98 0.75
N LYS A 55 25.14 -10.85 0.66
CA LYS A 55 25.57 -11.43 -0.62
C LYS A 55 24.52 -12.44 -1.09
N GLY A 56 24.32 -12.51 -2.41
CA GLY A 56 23.37 -13.43 -3.03
C GLY A 56 22.02 -12.79 -3.38
N SER A 57 21.03 -13.64 -3.65
CA SER A 57 19.64 -13.27 -3.96
C SER A 57 18.70 -13.82 -2.90
N ALA A 58 17.65 -13.09 -2.53
CA ALA A 58 16.67 -13.60 -1.59
C ALA A 58 15.90 -14.78 -2.21
N GLY A 59 15.73 -15.87 -1.46
CA GLY A 59 14.98 -17.06 -1.89
C GLY A 59 15.75 -18.06 -2.77
N ASP A 60 17.04 -17.85 -3.01
CA ASP A 60 17.91 -18.87 -3.61
C ASP A 60 18.49 -19.77 -2.52
N LEU A 61 18.22 -21.08 -2.59
CA LEU A 61 18.63 -22.08 -1.60
C LEU A 61 20.13 -22.39 -1.65
N LYS A 62 20.82 -22.17 -2.78
CA LYS A 62 22.23 -22.57 -2.96
C LYS A 62 23.21 -21.43 -2.70
N ARG A 63 22.90 -20.22 -3.15
CA ARG A 63 23.79 -19.04 -3.07
C ARG A 63 23.07 -17.79 -2.57
N GLY A 64 21.87 -17.96 -2.03
CA GLY A 64 21.04 -16.88 -1.56
C GLY A 64 20.93 -16.79 -0.05
N PHE A 65 19.96 -16.00 0.38
CA PHE A 65 19.63 -15.80 1.78
C PHE A 65 18.11 -15.84 1.96
N SER A 66 17.68 -16.09 3.20
CA SER A 66 16.27 -15.98 3.57
C SER A 66 15.97 -14.56 3.99
N LEU A 67 15.05 -13.89 3.28
CA LEU A 67 14.71 -12.48 3.52
C LEU A 67 14.20 -12.25 4.94
N ILE A 68 13.31 -13.12 5.42
CA ILE A 68 12.74 -13.00 6.78
C ILE A 68 13.81 -13.13 7.88
N LYS A 69 14.79 -14.01 7.68
CA LYS A 69 15.89 -14.21 8.63
C LYS A 69 16.80 -13.00 8.69
N GLU A 70 17.17 -12.45 7.53
CA GLU A 70 18.04 -11.28 7.47
C GLU A 70 17.38 -10.02 8.02
N MET A 71 16.07 -9.92 7.91
CA MET A 71 15.30 -8.84 8.53
C MET A 71 15.06 -9.08 10.03
N GLU A 72 15.52 -10.20 10.59
CA GLU A 72 15.32 -10.61 11.99
C GLU A 72 13.84 -10.71 12.40
N LEU A 73 13.00 -11.10 11.44
CA LEU A 73 11.55 -11.22 11.58
C LEU A 73 11.05 -12.67 11.71
N ASP A 74 11.95 -13.65 11.82
CA ASP A 74 11.60 -15.08 11.89
C ASP A 74 11.40 -15.58 13.34
N SER A 75 11.77 -14.80 14.35
CA SER A 75 11.90 -15.26 15.73
C SER A 75 10.59 -15.41 16.53
N SER A 76 9.52 -14.70 16.17
CA SER A 76 8.23 -14.73 16.88
C SER A 76 7.07 -14.60 15.90
N GLU A 77 5.89 -15.09 16.31
CA GLU A 77 4.65 -15.03 15.51
C GLU A 77 4.30 -13.59 15.13
N GLU A 78 4.32 -12.65 16.09
CA GLU A 78 4.07 -11.22 15.82
C GLU A 78 5.01 -10.62 14.75
N LYS A 79 6.27 -11.05 14.72
CA LYS A 79 7.24 -10.59 13.70
C LYS A 79 7.00 -11.25 12.35
N GLN A 80 6.56 -12.50 12.34
CA GLN A 80 6.16 -13.20 11.13
C GLN A 80 4.88 -12.57 10.54
N ASP A 81 3.94 -12.16 11.38
CA ASP A 81 2.75 -11.39 10.98
C ASP A 81 3.11 -10.02 10.42
N LEU A 82 4.09 -9.34 11.03
CA LEU A 82 4.63 -8.10 10.49
C LEU A 82 5.27 -8.34 9.11
N TYR A 83 6.05 -9.41 8.95
CA TYR A 83 6.64 -9.79 7.67
C TYR A 83 5.56 -10.06 6.60
N ALA A 84 4.52 -10.81 6.93
CA ALA A 84 3.38 -11.09 6.04
C ALA A 84 2.62 -9.80 5.68
N SER A 85 2.43 -8.91 6.66
CA SER A 85 1.80 -7.60 6.47
C SER A 85 2.59 -6.72 5.51
N ILE A 86 3.91 -6.63 5.69
CA ILE A 86 4.81 -5.91 4.79
C ILE A 86 4.68 -6.48 3.36
N GLN A 87 4.73 -7.80 3.21
CA GLN A 87 4.56 -8.43 1.90
C GLN A 87 3.23 -8.07 1.25
N ARG A 88 2.12 -8.18 1.99
CA ARG A 88 0.77 -7.87 1.50
C ARG A 88 0.67 -6.42 1.05
N TRP A 89 1.18 -5.48 1.84
CA TRP A 89 1.12 -4.06 1.51
C TRP A 89 2.06 -3.63 0.39
N VAL A 90 3.28 -4.18 0.31
CA VAL A 90 4.18 -3.93 -0.82
C VAL A 90 3.52 -4.33 -2.14
N ARG A 91 2.81 -5.47 -2.17
CA ARG A 91 1.99 -5.85 -3.35
C ARG A 91 0.93 -4.80 -3.67
N LYS A 92 0.17 -4.34 -2.68
CA LYS A 92 -0.84 -3.28 -2.86
C LYS A 92 -0.22 -1.99 -3.41
N PHE A 93 0.95 -1.59 -2.92
CA PHE A 93 1.66 -0.40 -3.41
C PHE A 93 2.11 -0.54 -4.86
N MET A 94 2.59 -1.71 -5.26
CA MET A 94 2.98 -1.97 -6.65
C MET A 94 1.78 -1.85 -7.60
N ASN A 95 0.63 -2.42 -7.20
CA ASN A 95 -0.61 -2.32 -7.96
C ASN A 95 -1.09 -0.87 -8.06
N HIS A 96 -1.07 -0.14 -6.93
CA HIS A 96 -1.48 1.27 -6.89
C HIS A 96 -0.51 2.18 -7.68
N ALA A 97 0.78 1.85 -7.73
CA ALA A 97 1.76 2.53 -8.57
C ALA A 97 1.62 2.19 -10.07
N GLY A 98 0.71 1.28 -10.44
CA GLY A 98 0.48 0.83 -11.80
C GLY A 98 1.71 0.14 -12.40
N MET A 99 2.44 -0.63 -11.61
CA MET A 99 3.61 -1.37 -12.11
C MET A 99 3.18 -2.49 -13.05
N ASP A 100 3.96 -2.70 -14.12
CA ASP A 100 3.73 -3.82 -15.02
C ASP A 100 4.34 -5.10 -14.41
N LEU A 101 3.48 -6.06 -14.06
CA LEU A 101 3.91 -7.28 -13.36
C LEU A 101 4.60 -8.30 -14.28
N GLU A 102 4.51 -8.12 -15.60
CA GLU A 102 5.16 -8.98 -16.60
C GLU A 102 6.62 -8.58 -16.85
N LEU A 103 7.00 -7.35 -16.50
CA LEU A 103 8.37 -6.89 -16.64
C LEU A 103 9.30 -7.41 -15.53
N HIS A 104 10.53 -7.71 -15.93
CA HIS A 104 11.60 -8.02 -14.97
C HIS A 104 11.93 -6.79 -14.12
N TYR A 105 12.37 -7.00 -12.88
CA TYR A 105 12.70 -5.91 -11.92
C TYR A 105 13.62 -4.84 -12.52
N SER A 106 14.66 -5.24 -13.26
CA SER A 106 15.63 -4.34 -13.91
C SER A 106 15.05 -3.49 -15.04
N ARG A 107 13.86 -3.83 -15.55
CA ARG A 107 13.14 -3.09 -16.61
C ARG A 107 11.99 -2.26 -16.06
N GLN A 108 11.76 -2.27 -14.74
CA GLN A 108 10.70 -1.50 -14.12
C GLN A 108 11.03 0.01 -14.16
N PRO A 109 10.03 0.89 -14.37
CA PRO A 109 10.25 2.33 -14.32
C PRO A 109 10.77 2.76 -12.94
N THR A 110 11.92 3.45 -12.91
CA THR A 110 12.57 3.88 -11.67
C THR A 110 11.68 4.79 -10.84
N ASP A 111 10.88 5.66 -11.47
CA ASP A 111 9.95 6.55 -10.78
C ASP A 111 8.86 5.80 -10.00
N LYS A 112 8.37 4.68 -10.55
CA LYS A 112 7.37 3.83 -9.88
C LYS A 112 7.99 3.10 -8.70
N LEU A 113 9.20 2.54 -8.87
CA LEU A 113 9.95 1.92 -7.78
C LEU A 113 10.21 2.91 -6.64
N ALA A 114 10.63 4.14 -6.95
CA ALA A 114 10.88 5.18 -5.96
C ALA A 114 9.62 5.53 -5.15
N LYS A 115 8.44 5.59 -5.80
CA LYS A 115 7.15 5.78 -5.13
C LYS A 115 6.83 4.63 -4.18
N VAL A 116 6.99 3.38 -4.63
CA VAL A 116 6.76 2.18 -3.81
C VAL A 116 7.68 2.19 -2.59
N PHE A 117 8.98 2.48 -2.77
CA PHE A 117 9.94 2.50 -1.66
C PHE A 117 9.63 3.61 -0.65
N LYS A 118 9.24 4.80 -1.13
CA LYS A 118 8.83 5.89 -0.26
C LYS A 118 7.62 5.51 0.60
N VAL A 119 6.53 5.06 -0.04
CA VAL A 119 5.28 4.71 0.66
C VAL A 119 5.51 3.52 1.61
N ALA A 120 6.34 2.55 1.22
CA ALA A 120 6.67 1.42 2.08
C ALA A 120 7.40 1.86 3.35
N ARG A 121 8.35 2.79 3.27
CA ARG A 121 9.04 3.36 4.46
C ARG A 121 8.10 4.17 5.34
N ASP A 122 7.20 4.94 4.73
CA ASP A 122 6.22 5.75 5.45
C ASP A 122 5.25 4.88 6.25
N MET A 123 4.83 3.73 5.69
CA MET A 123 3.94 2.78 6.36
C MET A 123 4.66 1.85 7.35
N PHE A 124 5.86 1.38 7.01
CA PHE A 124 6.65 0.45 7.81
C PHE A 124 8.03 1.04 8.10
N PRO A 125 8.19 1.80 9.19
CA PRO A 125 9.45 2.48 9.51
C PRO A 125 10.68 1.55 9.58
N ILE A 126 10.49 0.28 9.94
CA ILE A 126 11.55 -0.75 9.94
C ILE A 126 12.24 -0.87 8.57
N LEU A 127 11.52 -0.66 7.47
CA LEU A 127 12.07 -0.73 6.12
C LEU A 127 13.10 0.39 5.84
N GLY A 128 13.02 1.51 6.57
CA GLY A 128 13.99 2.60 6.50
C GLY A 128 15.36 2.28 7.09
N ASN A 129 15.49 1.17 7.84
CA ASN A 129 16.76 0.75 8.44
C ASN A 129 17.66 0.00 7.44
N PHE A 130 17.14 -0.41 6.28
CA PHE A 130 17.88 -1.21 5.29
C PHE A 130 18.53 -0.31 4.24
N GLN A 131 19.82 -0.51 4.00
CA GLN A 131 20.58 0.32 3.06
C GLN A 131 20.01 0.25 1.64
N ASN A 132 19.80 1.41 1.00
CA ASN A 132 19.28 1.50 -0.38
C ASN A 132 17.96 0.74 -0.58
N ASP A 133 17.13 0.62 0.46
CA ASP A 133 15.83 -0.06 0.40
C ASP A 133 15.93 -1.52 -0.07
N TRP A 134 17.06 -2.20 0.23
CA TRP A 134 17.31 -3.53 -0.32
C TRP A 134 16.23 -4.54 0.08
N ALA A 135 15.70 -4.46 1.30
CA ALA A 135 14.64 -5.35 1.77
C ALA A 135 13.37 -5.19 0.93
N THR A 136 12.92 -3.96 0.71
CA THR A 136 11.78 -3.64 -0.15
C THR A 136 12.02 -4.08 -1.59
N ALA A 137 13.23 -3.86 -2.12
CA ALA A 137 13.60 -4.31 -3.46
C ALA A 137 13.52 -5.84 -3.60
N GLU A 138 13.94 -6.61 -2.59
CA GLU A 138 13.82 -8.08 -2.62
C GLU A 138 12.36 -8.54 -2.57
N TYR A 139 11.48 -7.88 -1.80
CA TYR A 139 10.04 -8.17 -1.85
C TYR A 139 9.45 -7.96 -3.24
N VAL A 140 9.77 -6.83 -3.88
CA VAL A 140 9.32 -6.52 -5.24
C VAL A 140 9.80 -7.60 -6.21
N LYS A 141 11.09 -7.98 -6.15
CA LYS A 141 11.64 -9.05 -7.00
C LYS A 141 10.93 -10.37 -6.79
N GLN A 142 10.74 -10.80 -5.54
CA GLN A 142 10.05 -12.05 -5.21
C GLN A 142 8.63 -12.05 -5.78
N TYR A 143 7.89 -10.95 -5.58
CA TYR A 143 6.53 -10.83 -6.08
C TYR A 143 6.46 -10.89 -7.62
N LEU A 144 7.27 -10.10 -8.33
CA LEU A 144 7.32 -10.13 -9.80
C LEU A 144 7.68 -11.52 -10.33
N ASN A 145 8.64 -12.20 -9.69
CA ASN A 145 9.05 -13.55 -10.07
C ASN A 145 7.92 -14.56 -9.88
N ASN A 146 7.23 -14.50 -8.74
CA ASN A 146 6.11 -15.39 -8.44
C ASN A 146 4.93 -15.11 -9.36
N HIS A 147 4.60 -13.84 -9.61
CA HIS A 147 3.55 -13.44 -10.55
C HIS A 147 3.75 -14.08 -11.92
N ARG A 148 4.95 -13.92 -12.52
CA ARG A 148 5.25 -14.51 -13.83
C ARG A 148 5.25 -16.04 -13.82
N LYS A 149 5.70 -16.68 -12.72
CA LYS A 149 5.61 -18.14 -12.58
C LYS A 149 4.15 -18.61 -12.55
N HIS A 150 3.30 -17.91 -11.79
CA HIS A 150 1.87 -18.20 -11.71
C HIS A 150 1.18 -17.97 -13.05
N ALA A 151 1.41 -16.84 -13.72
CA ALA A 151 0.84 -16.55 -15.04
C ALA A 151 1.13 -17.67 -16.05
N LYS A 152 2.39 -18.13 -16.12
CA LYS A 152 2.79 -19.26 -16.97
C LYS A 152 2.09 -20.57 -16.62
N LYS A 153 2.00 -20.89 -15.31
CA LYS A 153 1.31 -22.10 -14.84
C LYS A 153 -0.17 -22.06 -15.21
N THR A 154 -0.83 -20.93 -14.98
CA THR A 154 -2.24 -20.72 -15.31
C THR A 154 -2.50 -20.85 -16.81
N GLU A 155 -1.63 -20.27 -17.64
CA GLU A 155 -1.74 -20.38 -19.11
C GLU A 155 -1.57 -21.82 -19.59
N GLN A 156 -0.61 -22.56 -19.02
CA GLN A 156 -0.41 -23.98 -19.31
C GLN A 156 -1.65 -24.81 -18.93
N THR A 157 -2.20 -24.60 -17.73
CA THR A 157 -3.42 -25.27 -17.28
C THR A 157 -4.60 -24.96 -18.21
N LYS A 158 -4.79 -23.68 -18.57
CA LYS A 158 -5.83 -23.26 -19.51
C LYS A 158 -5.69 -23.96 -20.86
N ARG A 159 -4.47 -24.05 -21.40
CA ARG A 159 -4.19 -24.75 -22.66
C ARG A 159 -4.51 -26.24 -22.57
N GLN A 160 -4.18 -26.89 -21.45
CA GLN A 160 -4.49 -28.31 -21.23
C GLN A 160 -5.99 -28.56 -21.14
N VAL A 161 -6.73 -27.71 -20.42
CA VAL A 161 -8.19 -27.79 -20.31
C VAL A 161 -8.85 -27.61 -21.68
N LEU A 162 -8.45 -26.58 -22.44
CA LEU A 162 -8.98 -26.34 -23.78
C LEU A 162 -8.68 -27.51 -24.74
N ALA A 163 -7.49 -28.11 -24.66
CA ALA A 163 -7.15 -29.28 -25.47
C ALA A 163 -8.00 -30.51 -25.10
N ARG A 164 -8.32 -30.72 -23.82
CA ARG A 164 -9.22 -31.81 -23.38
C ARG A 164 -10.64 -31.60 -23.87
N VAL A 165 -11.16 -30.37 -23.75
CA VAL A 165 -12.50 -30.01 -24.25
C VAL A 165 -12.59 -30.23 -25.76
N ALA A 166 -11.57 -29.82 -26.52
CA ALA A 166 -11.53 -30.04 -27.97
C ALA A 166 -11.52 -31.53 -28.35
N LYS A 167 -10.80 -32.38 -27.60
CA LYS A 167 -10.80 -33.84 -27.82
C LYS A 167 -12.16 -34.47 -27.55
N LEU A 168 -12.83 -34.08 -26.45
CA LEU A 168 -14.17 -34.57 -26.14
C LEU A 168 -15.19 -34.18 -27.22
N ALA A 169 -15.08 -32.97 -27.77
CA ALA A 169 -15.94 -32.53 -28.87
C ALA A 169 -15.72 -33.32 -30.18
N GLN A 170 -14.52 -33.86 -30.40
CA GLN A 170 -14.21 -34.68 -31.59
C GLN A 170 -14.56 -36.17 -31.42
N ASN A 171 -14.61 -36.67 -30.19
CA ASN A 171 -14.90 -38.07 -29.89
C ASN A 171 -16.40 -38.37 -29.69
N GLY A 172 -17.30 -37.38 -29.81
CA GLY A 172 -18.76 -37.54 -29.67
C GLY A 172 -19.46 -38.38 -30.75
N ASN A 173 -18.73 -39.26 -31.46
CA ASN A 173 -19.28 -40.16 -32.48
C ASN A 173 -18.83 -41.63 -32.33
N ASN A 174 -18.09 -41.98 -31.27
CA ASN A 174 -17.81 -43.38 -30.93
C ASN A 174 -18.21 -43.61 -29.47
N GLU A 175 -19.42 -44.14 -29.30
CA GLU A 175 -19.80 -44.91 -28.11
C GLU A 175 -18.96 -46.18 -28.14
N ASP A 176 -17.85 -46.22 -27.42
CA ASP A 176 -17.37 -47.48 -26.84
C ASP A 176 -16.45 -47.24 -25.65
N ASP A 177 -16.70 -48.12 -24.69
CA ASP A 177 -16.25 -48.22 -23.32
C ASP A 177 -14.72 -48.33 -23.17
N GLU A 178 -14.15 -47.70 -22.14
CA GLU A 178 -13.30 -48.37 -21.14
C GLU A 178 -12.52 -47.37 -20.27
N GLN A 179 -12.62 -47.64 -18.97
CA GLN A 179 -12.06 -46.92 -17.84
C GLN A 179 -10.53 -46.91 -17.90
N ASN A 180 -9.94 -45.73 -17.77
CA ASN A 180 -8.52 -45.58 -17.42
C ASN A 180 -8.44 -44.79 -16.12
N GLU A 181 -8.37 -45.53 -15.02
CA GLU A 181 -7.96 -45.03 -13.71
C GLU A 181 -6.43 -45.00 -13.67
N ASP A 182 -5.83 -43.89 -14.11
CA ASP A 182 -4.43 -43.58 -13.80
C ASP A 182 -4.38 -42.51 -12.71
N GLU A 183 -4.30 -43.03 -11.49
CA GLU A 183 -3.52 -42.58 -10.35
C GLU A 183 -2.44 -41.52 -10.65
N ASN A 184 -2.53 -40.34 -10.01
CA ASN A 184 -1.36 -39.64 -9.45
C ASN A 184 -1.78 -38.46 -8.57
N GLY A 185 -1.47 -38.60 -7.28
CA GLY A 185 -1.69 -37.60 -6.25
C GLY A 185 -0.76 -36.39 -6.36
N ALA A 186 -1.36 -35.22 -6.12
CA ALA A 186 -0.69 -34.06 -5.53
C ALA A 186 -1.80 -33.12 -5.01
N THR A 187 -2.42 -33.48 -3.89
CA THR A 187 -3.10 -32.51 -3.04
C THR A 187 -2.01 -31.64 -2.39
N ASP A 188 -1.54 -30.65 -3.13
CA ASP A 188 -0.76 -29.55 -2.55
C ASP A 188 -1.77 -28.59 -1.90
N GLU A 189 -1.96 -28.81 -0.60
CA GLU A 189 -2.49 -27.82 0.33
C GLU A 189 -1.65 -26.55 0.21
N CYS A 190 -2.05 -25.61 -0.65
CA CYS A 190 -1.63 -24.22 -0.53
C CYS A 190 -2.88 -23.40 -0.23
N THR A 191 -3.06 -23.24 1.08
CA THR A 191 -3.94 -22.33 1.81
C THR A 191 -4.59 -21.27 0.93
N MET A 192 -5.90 -21.38 0.82
CA MET A 192 -6.76 -20.35 0.27
C MET A 192 -6.75 -19.13 1.20
N GLU A 193 -6.24 -18.00 0.74
CA GLU A 193 -6.79 -16.69 1.11
C GLU A 193 -7.06 -15.93 -0.18
N LEU A 194 -8.24 -16.24 -0.71
CA LEU A 194 -8.84 -15.67 -1.90
C LEU A 194 -9.82 -14.60 -1.42
N GLU A 195 -9.35 -13.40 -1.10
CA GLU A 195 -10.21 -12.21 -1.07
C GLU A 195 -10.31 -11.67 -2.50
N VAL A 196 -11.30 -12.15 -3.23
CA VAL A 196 -11.75 -11.54 -4.49
C VAL A 196 -12.64 -10.37 -4.10
N GLU A 197 -12.06 -9.17 -4.07
CA GLU A 197 -12.86 -7.94 -4.10
C GLU A 197 -13.50 -7.83 -5.50
N LEU A 198 -14.75 -8.25 -5.56
CA LEU A 198 -15.70 -8.02 -6.63
C LEU A 198 -15.89 -6.51 -6.80
N SER A 199 -15.17 -5.90 -7.74
CA SER A 199 -15.40 -4.51 -8.13
C SER A 199 -16.63 -4.43 -9.03
N SER A 200 -17.73 -3.96 -8.42
CA SER A 200 -18.66 -2.95 -8.95
C SER A 200 -18.81 -2.90 -10.47
N ALA A 201 -19.70 -3.73 -11.01
CA ALA A 201 -20.49 -3.35 -12.18
C ALA A 201 -21.62 -2.47 -11.68
N VAL A 202 -21.48 -1.15 -11.85
CA VAL A 202 -22.62 -0.23 -11.84
C VAL A 202 -23.24 -0.31 -13.21
N ASP A 203 -24.44 -0.90 -13.28
CA ASP A 203 -25.32 -0.85 -14.44
C ASP A 203 -25.59 0.62 -14.81
N GLU A 204 -25.08 1.03 -15.97
CA GLU A 204 -25.66 2.09 -16.77
C GLU A 204 -26.90 1.53 -17.46
N GLU A 205 -28.10 1.96 -17.05
CA GLU A 205 -29.29 1.91 -17.91
C GLU A 205 -30.12 3.18 -17.67
N ASP A 206 -29.85 4.15 -18.53
CA ASP A 206 -30.80 4.91 -19.35
C ASP A 206 -32.28 4.97 -18.88
N ARG A 207 -32.75 6.18 -18.58
CA ARG A 207 -34.10 6.62 -18.96
C ARG A 207 -34.18 8.14 -19.03
N SER A 208 -34.08 8.62 -20.26
CA SER A 208 -34.59 9.88 -20.81
C SER A 208 -35.99 10.28 -20.33
N ASP A 209 -36.20 11.59 -20.17
CA ASP A 209 -37.35 12.40 -20.67
C ASP A 209 -37.29 13.80 -20.02
N GLU A 210 -36.90 14.86 -20.73
CA GLU A 210 -37.70 15.73 -21.62
C GLU A 210 -38.23 17.01 -20.92
N ALA A 211 -38.14 18.11 -21.68
CA ALA A 211 -38.85 19.39 -21.58
C ALA A 211 -38.35 20.54 -20.67
N GLY A 212 -38.02 21.65 -21.36
CA GLY A 212 -38.36 23.02 -20.93
C GLY A 212 -37.16 23.95 -20.71
N SER A 213 -36.72 24.73 -21.72
CA SER A 213 -37.25 26.08 -22.03
C SER A 213 -36.96 27.08 -20.89
N SER A 214 -36.29 28.22 -21.03
CA SER A 214 -35.94 29.08 -22.17
C SER A 214 -34.93 30.13 -21.67
N GLY A 215 -33.94 30.46 -22.49
CA GLY A 215 -33.06 31.60 -22.25
C GLY A 215 -33.73 32.94 -22.57
N THR A 216 -33.38 33.96 -21.80
CA THR A 216 -33.19 35.38 -22.17
C THR A 216 -32.23 35.92 -21.09
N GLY A 217 -31.07 36.54 -21.33
CA GLY A 217 -30.59 37.26 -22.50
C GLY A 217 -30.88 38.75 -22.32
N SER A 218 -30.00 39.48 -21.62
CA SER A 218 -29.66 40.89 -21.91
C SER A 218 -28.74 41.48 -20.85
N ASP A 219 -27.48 41.57 -21.24
CA ASP A 219 -26.44 42.48 -20.75
C ASP A 219 -26.64 43.82 -21.49
N SER A 220 -26.75 44.95 -20.77
CA SER A 220 -26.63 46.32 -21.33
C SER A 220 -26.49 47.35 -20.20
N ASP A 221 -25.43 48.16 -20.33
CA ASP A 221 -25.05 49.43 -19.69
C ASP A 221 -24.69 49.48 -18.18
#